data_AF-A0A146K9Y9-F1
#
_entry.id   AF-A0A146K9Y9-F1
#
_cell.length_a   1.000
_cell.length_b   1.000
_cell.length_c   1.000
_cell.angle_alpha   90.00
_cell.angle_beta   90.00
_cell.angle_gamma   90.00
#
_symmetry.space_group_name_H-M   'P 1'
#
loop_
_entity.id
_entity.type
_entity.pdbx_description
1 polymer ?
#
loop_
_entity_poly.entity_id
_entity_poly.type
_entity_poly.pdbx_seq_one_letter_code
_entity_poly.pdbx_strand_id
1 'polypeptide(L)'
;MTQKFIPSIFINNEIHENQSPYDAQARLFLEGIRLYSGSDVVIGEQKCFESISFEKGKYGIDNILDKVPTRCRKTTIVEAYISSQSLLKYLNNVLMQAYCTPVNKTKIVLYGAYFELNKSSCRITQSHVCTWYESSSLNCRRWSKLENSIIKVALPKKIYEDLVEIDSGIQMIETSNTIESAIQRFVLNYNGQSFTQFGEVGAERFSRKKGYNIFIIGFILFCCYQSIKGYYSEQKTQVSEQVEEEDENVDNEIKYAKMSRRQIL
;
A
#
# COMPACT_ATOMS: atom_id res chain seq x y z
N MET A 1 46.72 62.35 -1.80
CA MET A 1 45.85 61.61 -0.85
C MET A 1 45.14 60.51 -1.61
N THR A 2 45.57 59.26 -1.44
CA THR A 2 45.00 58.09 -2.11
C THR A 2 44.06 57.37 -1.14
N GLN A 3 42.75 57.46 -1.38
CA GLN A 3 41.76 56.65 -0.68
C GLN A 3 41.94 55.20 -1.12
N LYS A 4 42.38 54.33 -0.20
CA LYS A 4 42.35 52.88 -0.38
C LYS A 4 40.90 52.42 -0.41
N PHE A 5 40.46 51.92 -1.56
CA PHE A 5 39.26 51.10 -1.66
C PHE A 5 39.47 49.81 -0.85
N ILE A 6 38.71 49.65 0.22
CA ILE A 6 38.55 48.36 0.89
C ILE A 6 37.41 47.67 0.14
N PRO A 7 37.64 46.55 -0.57
CA PRO A 7 36.53 45.79 -1.13
C PRO A 7 35.69 45.26 0.04
N SER A 8 34.43 45.69 0.11
CA SER A 8 33.43 45.08 0.99
C SER A 8 33.30 43.62 0.57
N ILE A 9 33.84 42.72 1.38
CA ILE A 9 33.58 41.28 1.26
C ILE A 9 32.08 41.13 1.56
N PHE A 10 31.26 41.05 0.50
CA PHE A 10 29.92 40.50 0.60
C PHE A 10 30.12 39.02 0.94
N ILE A 11 30.10 38.70 2.23
CA ILE A 11 29.90 37.33 2.67
C ILE A 11 28.47 37.00 2.25
N ASN A 12 28.33 36.47 1.05
CA ASN A 12 27.08 35.92 0.55
C ASN A 12 26.83 34.65 1.37
N ASN A 13 26.24 34.83 2.57
CA ASN A 13 25.75 33.75 3.40
C ASN A 13 24.55 33.13 2.67
N GLU A 14 24.81 32.40 1.59
CA GLU A 14 23.84 31.50 1.01
C GLU A 14 23.61 30.39 2.03
N ILE A 15 22.55 30.56 2.83
CA ILE A 15 22.07 29.51 3.72
C ILE A 15 21.45 28.44 2.82
N HIS A 16 22.29 27.49 2.40
CA HIS A 16 21.85 26.26 1.75
C HIS A 16 21.24 25.38 2.85
N GLU A 17 19.91 25.33 2.89
CA GLU A 17 19.25 24.29 3.65
C GLU A 17 19.05 23.12 2.70
N ASN A 18 19.63 21.97 3.06
CA ASN A 18 19.36 20.71 2.37
C ASN A 18 17.95 20.26 2.78
N GLN A 19 16.96 20.99 2.27
CA GLN A 19 15.57 20.62 2.38
C GLN A 19 15.33 19.54 1.35
N SER A 20 15.65 18.32 1.73
CA SER A 20 14.63 17.39 1.38
C SER A 20 13.36 17.76 2.15
N PRO A 21 12.20 17.90 1.50
CA PRO A 21 10.91 18.06 2.17
C PRO A 21 10.50 16.72 2.83
N TYR A 22 11.47 16.01 3.41
CA TYR A 22 11.26 14.80 4.18
C TYR A 22 10.66 15.23 5.51
N ASP A 23 9.34 15.22 5.59
CA ASP A 23 8.75 14.76 6.82
C ASP A 23 9.09 13.27 6.94
N ALA A 24 9.95 12.91 7.90
CA ALA A 24 10.35 11.53 8.15
C ALA A 24 9.13 10.59 8.26
N GLN A 25 7.97 11.14 8.66
CA GLN A 25 6.70 10.45 8.84
C GLN A 25 6.00 10.12 7.51
N ALA A 26 6.11 10.97 6.48
CA ALA A 26 5.48 10.75 5.18
C ALA A 26 6.18 9.65 4.35
N ARG A 27 7.45 9.37 4.66
CA ARG A 27 8.36 8.55 3.84
C ARG A 27 7.87 7.13 3.59
N LEU A 28 7.25 6.49 4.58
CA LEU A 28 6.72 5.13 4.47
C LEU A 28 5.59 5.04 3.42
N PHE A 29 4.71 6.04 3.45
CA PHE A 29 3.54 6.08 2.58
C PHE A 29 3.92 6.40 1.14
N LEU A 30 4.82 7.37 0.97
CA LEU A 30 5.32 7.75 -0.35
C LEU A 30 6.15 6.62 -0.97
N GLU A 31 6.91 5.85 -0.18
CA GLU A 31 7.57 4.63 -0.67
C GLU A 31 6.56 3.56 -1.10
N GLY A 32 5.46 3.39 -0.37
CA GLY A 32 4.36 2.51 -0.78
C GLY A 32 3.79 2.87 -2.15
N ILE A 33 3.56 4.17 -2.37
CA ILE A 33 3.11 4.68 -3.66
C ILE A 33 4.18 4.39 -4.72
N ARG A 34 5.45 4.68 -4.45
CA ARG A 34 6.56 4.46 -5.39
C ARG A 34 6.71 3.00 -5.79
N LEU A 35 6.72 2.08 -4.82
CA LEU A 35 6.84 0.64 -5.07
C LEU A 35 5.69 0.13 -5.93
N TYR A 36 4.51 0.70 -5.75
CA TYR A 36 3.33 0.32 -6.52
C TYR A 36 3.36 0.89 -7.95
N SER A 37 3.58 2.20 -8.09
CA SER A 37 3.54 2.90 -9.37
C SER A 37 4.79 2.64 -10.22
N GLY A 38 5.90 2.22 -9.59
CA GLY A 38 7.21 2.24 -10.23
C GLY A 38 7.64 3.64 -10.66
N SER A 39 7.09 4.70 -10.03
CA SER A 39 7.44 6.07 -10.36
C SER A 39 8.82 6.43 -9.82
N ASP A 40 9.50 7.35 -10.51
CA ASP A 40 10.80 7.88 -10.07
C ASP A 40 10.61 8.84 -8.89
N VAL A 41 9.54 9.63 -8.95
CA VAL A 41 9.17 10.64 -7.95
C VAL A 41 7.73 10.41 -7.48
N VAL A 42 7.47 10.68 -6.22
CA VAL A 42 6.12 10.73 -5.64
C VAL A 42 5.90 12.10 -5.01
N ILE A 43 4.76 12.72 -5.31
CA ILE A 43 4.32 13.99 -4.71
C ILE A 43 3.09 13.70 -3.85
N GLY A 44 3.09 14.17 -2.60
CA GLY A 44 1.95 14.09 -1.69
C GLY A 44 1.58 15.45 -1.11
N GLU A 45 0.38 15.56 -0.53
CA GLU A 45 -0.03 16.74 0.23
C GLU A 45 0.45 16.61 1.68
N GLN A 46 1.23 17.56 2.19
CA GLN A 46 1.81 17.47 3.55
C GLN A 46 0.75 17.27 4.62
N LYS A 47 -0.39 17.97 4.53
CA LYS A 47 -1.53 17.87 5.46
C LYS A 47 -2.05 16.44 5.68
N CYS A 48 -1.78 15.52 4.75
CA CYS A 48 -2.16 14.12 4.89
C CYS A 48 -1.23 13.33 5.83
N PHE A 49 -0.12 13.94 6.23
CA PHE A 49 0.97 13.32 6.97
C PHE A 49 1.39 14.09 8.23
N GLU A 50 1.06 15.39 8.36
CA GLU A 50 1.51 16.29 9.45
C GLU A 50 1.23 15.78 10.89
N SER A 51 0.23 14.92 11.08
CA SER A 51 -0.19 14.44 12.41
C SER A 51 0.22 12.99 12.69
N ILE A 52 1.00 12.37 11.81
CA ILE A 52 1.28 10.95 11.86
C ILE A 52 2.57 10.67 12.61
N SER A 53 2.47 10.53 13.93
CA SER A 53 3.58 10.00 14.73
C SER A 53 3.44 8.48 14.94
N PHE A 54 4.53 7.76 14.66
CA PHE A 54 4.70 6.35 15.03
C PHE A 54 5.77 6.27 16.12
N GLU A 55 5.42 5.63 17.24
CA GLU A 55 6.40 5.22 18.22
C GLU A 55 7.16 3.99 17.70
N LYS A 56 8.25 3.60 18.36
CA LYS A 56 8.90 2.33 18.00
C LYS A 56 8.01 1.17 18.43
N GLY A 57 7.52 0.38 17.47
CA GLY A 57 6.75 -0.81 17.76
C GLY A 57 6.27 -1.52 16.49
N LYS A 58 5.54 -2.62 16.69
CA LYS A 58 4.86 -3.35 15.62
C LYS A 58 3.48 -2.75 15.37
N TYR A 59 3.20 -2.43 14.11
CA TYR A 59 1.92 -1.87 13.70
C TYR A 59 1.26 -2.76 12.63
N GLY A 60 0.00 -3.12 12.87
CA GLY A 60 -0.85 -3.66 11.82
C GLY A 60 -1.24 -2.59 10.81
N ILE A 61 -1.70 -3.04 9.64
CA ILE A 61 -2.22 -2.16 8.58
C ILE A 61 -3.31 -1.23 9.12
N ASP A 62 -4.25 -1.76 9.91
CA ASP A 62 -5.36 -0.99 10.49
C ASP A 62 -4.83 0.13 11.41
N ASN A 63 -3.85 -0.18 12.26
CA ASN A 63 -3.22 0.80 13.16
C ASN A 63 -2.54 1.95 12.39
N ILE A 64 -1.93 1.64 11.24
CA ILE A 64 -1.28 2.61 10.38
C ILE A 64 -2.33 3.48 9.69
N LEU A 65 -3.36 2.86 9.10
CA LEU A 65 -4.43 3.57 8.43
C LEU A 65 -5.14 4.50 9.41
N ASP A 66 -5.39 4.08 10.65
CA ASP A 66 -6.04 4.89 11.68
C ASP A 66 -5.36 6.23 11.97
N LYS A 67 -4.06 6.34 11.71
CA LYS A 67 -3.32 7.61 11.83
C LYS A 67 -3.50 8.54 10.63
N VAL A 68 -3.90 8.02 9.47
CA VAL A 68 -4.11 8.80 8.25
C VAL A 68 -5.52 9.38 8.24
N PRO A 69 -5.73 10.68 7.96
CA PRO A 69 -7.08 11.23 7.83
C PRO A 69 -7.90 10.50 6.76
N THR A 70 -9.16 10.17 7.06
CA THR A 70 -10.04 9.41 6.14
C THR A 70 -10.16 10.04 4.75
N ARG A 71 -10.16 11.37 4.68
CA ARG A 71 -10.17 12.11 3.40
C ARG A 71 -8.93 11.80 2.56
N CYS A 72 -7.76 11.71 3.20
CA CYS A 72 -6.49 11.40 2.53
C CYS A 72 -6.43 9.93 2.09
N ARG A 73 -6.92 8.99 2.91
CA ARG A 73 -6.97 7.56 2.55
C ARG A 73 -7.62 7.31 1.20
N LYS A 74 -8.71 8.03 0.92
CA LYS A 74 -9.52 7.92 -0.31
C LYS A 74 -8.99 8.75 -1.48
N THR A 75 -7.94 9.53 -1.29
CA THR A 75 -7.33 10.31 -2.37
C THR A 75 -6.80 9.38 -3.45
N THR A 76 -7.32 9.54 -4.66
CA THR A 76 -6.85 8.82 -5.85
C THR A 76 -5.46 9.31 -6.25
N ILE A 77 -4.59 8.36 -6.51
CA ILE A 77 -3.26 8.58 -7.07
C ILE A 77 -3.31 8.38 -8.57
N VAL A 78 -2.76 9.31 -9.31
CA VAL A 78 -2.56 9.23 -10.75
C VAL A 78 -1.07 9.19 -11.05
N GLU A 79 -0.71 8.69 -12.22
CA GLU A 79 0.65 8.69 -12.71
C GLU A 79 0.75 9.62 -13.92
N ALA A 80 1.91 10.23 -14.13
CA ALA A 80 2.17 11.09 -15.27
C ALA A 80 3.65 11.02 -15.67
N TYR A 81 3.93 11.16 -16.96
CA TYR A 81 5.28 11.41 -17.46
C TYR A 81 5.47 12.91 -17.62
N ILE A 82 6.43 13.46 -16.89
CA ILE A 82 6.65 14.91 -16.78
C ILE A 82 8.09 15.22 -17.16
N SER A 83 8.30 16.28 -17.95
CA SER A 83 9.66 16.76 -18.19
C SER A 83 10.26 17.31 -16.90
N SER A 84 11.56 17.11 -16.69
CA SER A 84 12.33 17.71 -15.61
C SER A 84 12.10 19.22 -15.49
N GLN A 85 11.98 19.93 -16.62
CA GLN A 85 11.73 21.38 -16.65
C GLN A 85 10.34 21.74 -16.13
N SER A 86 9.29 21.03 -16.58
CA SER A 86 7.91 21.25 -16.13
C SER A 86 7.77 20.94 -14.63
N LEU A 87 8.39 19.86 -14.16
CA LEU A 87 8.43 19.52 -12.73
C LEU A 87 9.16 20.60 -11.92
N LEU A 88 10.32 21.08 -12.37
CA LEU A 88 11.05 22.14 -11.67
C LEU A 88 10.30 23.47 -11.64
N LYS A 89 9.55 23.79 -12.70
CA LYS A 89 8.67 24.97 -12.72
C LYS A 89 7.58 24.86 -11.67
N TYR A 90 6.91 23.70 -11.60
CA TYR A 90 5.91 23.41 -10.59
C TYR A 90 6.49 23.51 -9.17
N LEU A 91 7.61 22.83 -8.92
CA LEU A 91 8.24 22.83 -7.60
C LEU A 91 8.70 24.23 -7.19
N ASN A 92 9.29 25.02 -8.08
CA ASN A 92 9.63 26.41 -7.78
C ASN A 92 8.38 27.22 -7.39
N ASN A 93 7.27 27.09 -8.11
CA ASN A 93 6.03 27.80 -7.80
C ASN A 93 5.49 27.42 -6.41
N VAL A 94 5.44 26.12 -6.11
CA VAL A 94 4.89 25.62 -4.84
C VAL A 94 5.81 25.95 -3.67
N LEU A 95 7.12 25.78 -3.82
CA LEU A 95 8.11 26.07 -2.77
C LEU A 95 8.22 27.57 -2.50
N MET A 96 8.16 28.42 -3.54
CA MET A 96 8.07 29.88 -3.34
C MET A 96 6.84 30.25 -2.52
N GLN A 97 5.69 29.66 -2.82
CA GLN A 97 4.46 29.92 -2.07
C GLN A 97 4.56 29.43 -0.62
N ALA A 98 5.10 28.23 -0.40
CA ALA A 98 5.18 27.62 0.92
C ALA A 98 6.20 28.30 1.86
N TYR A 99 7.33 28.77 1.34
CA TYR A 99 8.45 29.24 2.17
C TYR A 99 8.71 30.75 2.09
N CYS A 100 8.26 31.41 1.03
CA CYS A 100 8.62 32.81 0.77
C CYS A 100 7.42 33.76 0.70
N THR A 101 6.19 33.25 0.80
CA THR A 101 5.00 34.10 0.90
C THR A 101 4.25 33.85 2.20
N PRO A 102 3.65 34.88 2.83
CA PRO A 102 2.87 34.75 4.06
C PRO A 102 1.52 34.04 3.86
N VAL A 103 1.19 33.62 2.62
CA VAL A 103 -0.05 32.92 2.31
C VAL A 103 0.17 31.44 2.54
N ASN A 104 -0.51 30.90 3.53
CA ASN A 104 -0.46 29.50 3.95
C ASN A 104 -1.08 28.59 2.86
N LYS A 105 -0.35 28.34 1.78
CA LYS A 105 -0.76 27.45 0.71
C LYS A 105 -0.34 26.01 0.99
N THR A 106 -1.00 25.09 0.29
CA THR A 106 -0.79 23.64 0.39
C THR A 106 0.68 23.31 0.30
N LYS A 107 1.24 22.81 1.40
CA LYS A 107 2.60 22.27 1.39
C LYS A 107 2.58 20.87 0.78
N ILE A 108 3.63 20.55 0.05
CA ILE A 108 3.83 19.23 -0.56
C ILE A 108 4.92 18.46 0.17
N VAL A 109 4.84 17.15 0.10
CA VAL A 109 5.93 16.23 0.47
C VAL A 109 6.40 15.52 -0.78
N LEU A 110 7.72 15.35 -0.92
CA LEU A 110 8.31 14.64 -2.05
C LEU A 110 9.04 13.39 -1.58
N TYR A 111 9.02 12.38 -2.44
CA TYR A 111 9.84 11.20 -2.29
C TYR A 111 10.45 10.84 -3.63
N GLY A 112 11.71 10.39 -3.61
CA GLY A 112 12.47 10.12 -4.83
C GLY A 112 13.10 11.34 -5.50
N ALA A 113 12.92 12.54 -4.95
CA ALA A 113 13.63 13.74 -5.34
C ALA A 113 14.09 14.52 -4.10
N TYR A 114 15.18 15.27 -4.23
CA TYR A 114 15.55 16.32 -3.28
C TYR A 114 16.01 17.57 -4.03
N PHE A 115 15.97 18.71 -3.35
CA PHE A 115 16.31 20.01 -3.92
C PHE A 115 17.00 20.89 -2.88
N GLU A 116 17.82 21.81 -3.36
CA GLU A 116 18.44 22.84 -2.54
C GLU A 116 17.78 24.17 -2.86
N LEU A 117 17.11 24.76 -1.86
CA LEU A 117 16.46 26.07 -1.99
C LEU A 117 17.40 27.16 -1.48
N ASN A 118 17.66 28.16 -2.31
CA ASN A 118 18.29 29.39 -1.84
C ASN A 118 17.20 30.28 -1.23
N LYS A 119 17.26 30.50 0.09
CA LYS A 119 16.22 31.25 0.83
C LYS A 119 16.13 32.73 0.48
N SER A 120 17.23 33.36 0.08
CA SER A 120 17.23 34.79 -0.25
C SER A 120 16.59 35.06 -1.61
N SER A 121 16.82 34.17 -2.58
CA SER A 121 16.25 34.26 -3.93
C SER A 121 14.95 33.46 -4.10
N CYS A 122 14.62 32.59 -3.14
CA CYS A 122 13.49 31.68 -3.19
C CYS A 122 13.47 30.77 -4.43
N ARG A 123 14.65 30.34 -4.87
CA ARG A 123 14.82 29.52 -6.08
C ARG A 123 15.53 28.22 -5.76
N ILE A 124 15.11 27.16 -6.45
CA ILE A 124 15.84 25.89 -6.46
C ILE A 124 17.18 26.13 -7.18
N THR A 125 18.28 25.84 -6.47
CA THR A 125 19.67 25.95 -6.97
C THR A 125 20.21 24.61 -7.44
N GLN A 126 19.79 23.53 -6.79
CA GLN A 126 20.13 22.17 -7.20
C GLN A 126 18.91 21.27 -7.07
N SER A 127 18.82 20.28 -7.95
CA SER A 127 17.73 19.31 -7.99
C SER A 127 18.26 17.96 -8.42
N HIS A 128 17.83 16.93 -7.70
CA HIS A 128 18.26 15.56 -7.94
C HIS A 128 17.08 14.62 -7.83
N VAL A 129 17.12 13.56 -8.63
CA VAL A 129 16.16 12.45 -8.60
C VAL A 129 16.89 11.15 -8.28
N CYS A 130 16.22 10.27 -7.55
CA CYS A 130 16.75 8.96 -7.26
C CYS A 130 16.68 8.08 -8.51
N THR A 131 17.82 7.55 -8.91
CA THR A 131 17.96 6.67 -10.07
C THR A 131 18.19 5.21 -9.70
N TRP A 132 18.48 4.95 -8.42
CA TRP A 132 18.65 3.60 -7.90
C TRP A 132 18.23 3.55 -6.45
N TYR A 133 17.14 2.84 -6.16
CA TYR A 133 16.71 2.52 -4.81
C TYR A 133 17.35 1.21 -4.35
N GLU A 134 17.72 1.14 -3.08
CA GLU A 134 17.95 -0.15 -2.43
C GLU A 134 16.64 -0.95 -2.46
N SER A 135 16.70 -2.23 -2.83
CA SER A 135 15.50 -3.07 -2.97
C SER A 135 14.66 -3.07 -1.70
N SER A 136 13.40 -2.63 -1.81
CA SER A 136 12.44 -2.55 -0.70
C SER A 136 12.95 -1.73 0.50
N SER A 137 13.79 -0.73 0.26
CA SER A 137 14.32 0.18 1.27
C SER A 137 13.87 1.61 0.97
N LEU A 138 13.80 2.42 2.01
CA LEU A 138 13.48 3.85 1.88
C LEU A 138 14.65 4.65 1.29
N ASN A 139 15.82 4.02 1.11
CA ASN A 139 17.07 4.69 0.80
C ASN A 139 17.33 4.70 -0.71
N CYS A 140 17.70 5.89 -1.18
CA CYS A 140 18.29 6.03 -2.49
C CYS A 140 19.78 5.72 -2.44
N ARG A 141 20.23 4.81 -3.30
CA ARG A 141 21.63 4.47 -3.49
C ARG A 141 22.35 5.42 -4.45
N ARG A 142 21.63 5.94 -5.46
CA ARG A 142 22.22 6.84 -6.46
C ARG A 142 21.29 7.99 -6.83
N TRP A 143 21.78 9.19 -6.58
CA TRP A 143 21.15 10.44 -7.00
C TRP A 143 21.77 10.91 -8.31
N SER A 144 20.92 11.41 -9.20
CA SER A 144 21.35 12.04 -10.45
C SER A 144 20.69 13.41 -10.58
N LYS A 145 21.40 14.36 -11.19
CA LYS A 145 20.91 15.71 -11.39
C LYS A 145 19.66 15.69 -12.27
N LEU A 146 18.69 16.53 -11.95
CA LEU A 146 17.41 16.61 -12.65
C LEU A 146 17.52 17.52 -13.89
N GLU A 147 18.11 17.00 -14.97
CA GLU A 147 18.32 17.77 -16.21
C GLU A 147 17.88 16.98 -17.44
N ASN A 148 17.05 17.61 -18.28
CA ASN A 148 16.65 17.13 -19.62
C ASN A 148 16.12 15.68 -19.66
N SER A 149 15.54 15.20 -18.56
CA SER A 149 14.90 13.88 -18.46
C SER A 149 13.39 13.97 -18.49
N ILE A 150 12.74 12.89 -18.91
CA ILE A 150 11.33 12.61 -18.66
C ILE A 150 11.27 11.72 -17.42
N ILE A 151 10.40 12.08 -16.48
CA ILE A 151 10.32 11.48 -15.15
C ILE A 151 8.91 10.92 -14.99
N LYS A 152 8.81 9.69 -14.51
CA LYS A 152 7.52 9.14 -14.10
C LYS A 152 7.21 9.64 -12.69
N VAL A 153 6.08 10.32 -12.53
CA VAL A 153 5.65 10.91 -11.25
C VAL A 153 4.33 10.29 -10.84
N ALA A 154 4.20 9.90 -9.57
CA ALA A 154 2.92 9.51 -8.97
C ALA A 154 2.44 10.59 -7.99
N LEU A 155 1.18 11.00 -8.09
CA LEU A 155 0.67 12.16 -7.36
C LEU A 155 -0.86 12.13 -7.20
N PRO A 156 -1.44 12.85 -6.22
CA PRO A 156 -2.87 13.13 -6.15
C PRO A 156 -3.39 13.80 -7.42
N LYS A 157 -4.60 13.43 -7.84
CA LYS A 157 -5.27 14.03 -9.01
C LYS A 157 -5.35 15.55 -8.98
N LYS A 158 -5.59 16.15 -7.81
CA LYS A 158 -5.60 17.61 -7.67
C LYS A 158 -4.26 18.26 -8.01
N ILE A 159 -3.15 17.64 -7.61
CA ILE A 159 -1.81 18.14 -7.93
C ILE A 159 -1.53 17.99 -9.44
N TYR A 160 -2.09 16.95 -10.07
CA TYR A 160 -1.99 16.75 -11.51
C TYR A 160 -2.70 17.88 -12.28
N GLU A 161 -3.88 18.29 -11.83
CA GLU A 161 -4.60 19.42 -12.41
C GLU A 161 -3.76 20.71 -12.37
N ASP A 162 -3.10 21.00 -11.23
CA ASP A 162 -2.18 22.14 -11.11
C ASP A 162 -0.95 22.04 -12.06
N LEU A 163 -0.48 20.83 -12.35
CA LEU A 163 0.64 20.59 -13.27
C LEU A 163 0.26 20.81 -14.74
N VAL A 164 -0.96 20.41 -15.13
CA VAL A 164 -1.47 20.60 -16.49
C VAL A 164 -1.66 22.08 -16.83
N GLU A 165 -1.94 22.93 -15.83
CA GLU A 165 -1.95 24.39 -16.03
C GLU A 165 -0.57 24.96 -16.40
N ILE A 166 0.51 24.30 -15.99
CA ILE A 166 1.89 24.70 -16.32
C ILE A 166 2.31 24.16 -17.68
N ASP A 167 1.91 22.93 -17.99
CA ASP A 167 2.25 22.21 -19.21
C ASP A 167 1.08 21.32 -19.65
N SER A 168 0.32 21.79 -20.64
CA SER A 168 -0.85 21.10 -21.17
C SER A 168 -0.51 19.82 -21.94
N GLY A 169 0.77 19.55 -22.21
CA GLY A 169 1.24 18.32 -22.85
C GLY A 169 1.37 17.12 -21.90
N ILE A 170 1.24 17.31 -20.59
CA ILE A 170 1.35 16.23 -19.61
C ILE A 170 0.15 15.29 -19.75
N GLN A 171 0.42 14.00 -19.94
CA GLN A 171 -0.62 12.97 -20.04
C GLN A 171 -0.82 12.25 -18.71
N MET A 172 -2.08 12.18 -18.27
CA MET A 172 -2.48 11.38 -17.12
C MET A 172 -2.53 9.89 -17.49
N ILE A 173 -2.06 9.07 -16.57
CA ILE A 173 -2.33 7.64 -16.52
C ILE A 173 -3.24 7.44 -15.31
N GLU A 174 -4.52 7.19 -15.58
CA GLU A 174 -5.48 6.92 -14.52
C GLU A 174 -5.16 5.60 -13.85
N THR A 175 -5.26 5.58 -12.52
CA THR A 175 -5.09 4.38 -11.74
C THR A 175 -6.27 4.24 -10.77
N SER A 176 -6.60 3.01 -10.40
CA SER A 176 -7.62 2.72 -9.38
C SER A 176 -7.08 2.85 -7.94
N ASN A 177 -5.87 3.41 -7.78
CA ASN A 177 -5.17 3.38 -6.52
C ASN A 177 -5.45 4.59 -5.66
N THR A 178 -5.40 4.35 -4.38
CA THR A 178 -5.57 5.37 -3.36
C THR A 178 -4.36 5.36 -2.43
N ILE A 179 -4.26 6.38 -1.59
CA ILE A 179 -3.25 6.37 -0.51
C ILE A 179 -3.42 5.10 0.34
N GLU A 180 -4.65 4.70 0.67
CA GLU A 180 -4.91 3.48 1.43
C GLU A 180 -4.37 2.21 0.75
N SER A 181 -4.61 2.02 -0.55
CA SER A 181 -4.10 0.83 -1.25
C SER A 181 -2.57 0.81 -1.33
N ALA A 182 -1.93 1.98 -1.43
CA ALA A 182 -0.48 2.11 -1.40
C ALA A 182 0.11 1.74 -0.03
N ILE A 183 -0.54 2.18 1.06
CA ILE A 183 -0.15 1.83 2.44
C ILE A 183 -0.23 0.33 2.66
N GLN A 184 -1.35 -0.28 2.29
CA GLN A 184 -1.56 -1.72 2.43
C GLN A 184 -0.46 -2.51 1.70
N ARG A 185 -0.10 -2.10 0.48
CA ARG A 185 0.96 -2.74 -0.31
C ARG A 185 2.34 -2.55 0.30
N PHE A 186 2.68 -1.35 0.78
CA PHE A 186 3.95 -1.11 1.46
C PHE A 186 4.14 -2.10 2.61
N VAL A 187 3.15 -2.16 3.50
CA VAL A 187 3.22 -3.02 4.69
C VAL A 187 3.28 -4.51 4.30
N LEU A 188 2.56 -4.93 3.25
CA LEU A 188 2.58 -6.32 2.79
C LEU A 188 3.88 -6.74 2.08
N ASN A 189 4.54 -5.81 1.39
CA ASN A 189 5.77 -6.10 0.62
C ASN A 189 7.05 -5.91 1.45
N TYR A 190 6.96 -5.21 2.59
CA TYR A 190 8.11 -4.93 3.42
C TYR A 190 8.35 -6.04 4.44
N ASN A 191 9.43 -6.81 4.26
CA ASN A 191 9.78 -7.98 5.08
C ASN A 191 10.51 -7.63 6.41
N GLY A 192 10.06 -6.58 7.11
CA GLY A 192 10.39 -6.30 8.52
C GLY A 192 11.87 -6.12 8.93
N GLN A 193 12.86 -6.30 8.06
CA GLN A 193 14.27 -6.41 8.49
C GLN A 193 15.00 -5.09 8.78
N SER A 194 14.41 -3.91 8.52
CA SER A 194 15.09 -2.65 8.82
C SER A 194 14.15 -1.48 9.10
N PHE A 195 13.44 -1.56 10.22
CA PHE A 195 12.81 -0.39 10.86
C PHE A 195 13.48 -0.04 12.20
N THR A 196 14.78 -0.25 12.34
CA THR A 196 15.50 0.01 13.61
C THR A 196 15.38 1.46 14.10
N GLN A 197 15.05 2.40 13.21
CA GLN A 197 14.72 3.79 13.55
C GLN A 197 13.22 4.09 13.70
N PHE A 198 12.33 3.28 13.11
CA PHE A 198 10.87 3.52 13.06
C PHE A 198 10.04 2.37 13.66
N GLY A 199 10.58 1.53 14.54
CA GLY A 199 9.82 0.41 15.12
C GLY A 199 9.55 -0.70 14.10
N GLU A 200 9.76 -1.96 14.48
CA GLU A 200 9.59 -3.10 13.57
C GLU A 200 8.17 -3.16 12.97
N VAL A 201 7.90 -2.60 11.79
CA VAL A 201 6.61 -2.83 11.12
C VAL A 201 6.62 -4.25 10.57
N GLY A 202 6.07 -5.17 11.35
CA GLY A 202 5.73 -6.51 10.89
C GLY A 202 4.34 -6.52 10.27
N ALA A 203 4.19 -7.13 9.10
CA ALA A 203 2.88 -7.48 8.55
C ALA A 203 2.24 -8.59 9.40
N GLU A 204 1.84 -8.28 10.63
CA GLU A 204 0.88 -9.12 11.31
C GLU A 204 -0.45 -8.90 10.59
N ARG A 205 -0.77 -9.81 9.67
CA ARG A 205 -2.15 -10.04 9.24
C ARG A 205 -2.93 -10.44 10.49
N PHE A 206 -3.36 -9.47 11.30
CA PHE A 206 -4.55 -9.59 12.12
C PHE A 206 -5.75 -9.60 11.18
N SER A 207 -5.83 -10.71 10.46
CA SER A 207 -7.03 -11.14 9.81
C SER A 207 -8.06 -11.30 10.92
N ARG A 208 -8.91 -10.28 11.15
CA ARG A 208 -10.21 -10.48 11.82
C ARG A 208 -11.03 -11.57 11.10
N LYS A 209 -10.65 -11.94 9.86
CA LYS A 209 -11.09 -13.13 9.14
C LYS A 209 -10.51 -14.46 9.64
N LYS A 210 -9.49 -14.53 10.52
CA LYS A 210 -8.99 -15.82 11.05
C LYS A 210 -10.00 -16.46 12.01
N GLY A 211 -10.74 -15.68 12.79
CA GLY A 211 -11.87 -16.19 13.56
C GLY A 211 -12.93 -16.78 12.62
N TYR A 212 -13.43 -15.97 11.69
CA TYR A 212 -14.47 -16.39 10.75
C TYR A 212 -14.05 -17.53 9.82
N ASN A 213 -12.80 -17.58 9.33
CA ASN A 213 -12.35 -18.68 8.46
C ASN A 213 -12.17 -19.99 9.23
N ILE A 214 -11.79 -19.95 10.52
CA ILE A 214 -11.78 -21.16 11.35
C ILE A 214 -13.22 -21.62 11.63
N PHE A 215 -14.15 -20.70 11.89
CA PHE A 215 -15.57 -21.03 12.02
C PHE A 215 -16.17 -21.57 10.72
N ILE A 216 -15.83 -21.01 9.55
CA ILE A 216 -16.33 -21.46 8.24
C ILE A 216 -15.73 -22.81 7.87
N ILE A 217 -14.41 -23.00 8.01
CA ILE A 217 -13.75 -24.29 7.75
C ILE A 217 -14.29 -25.34 8.74
N GLY A 218 -14.45 -24.99 10.01
CA GLY A 218 -15.06 -25.86 11.01
C GLY A 218 -16.50 -26.24 10.68
N PHE A 219 -17.31 -25.28 10.22
CA PHE A 219 -18.69 -25.52 9.80
C PHE A 219 -18.76 -26.41 8.55
N ILE A 220 -17.89 -26.18 7.55
CA ILE A 220 -17.80 -27.03 6.36
C ILE A 220 -17.40 -28.46 6.75
N LEU A 221 -16.38 -28.62 7.59
CA LEU A 221 -15.95 -29.93 8.07
C LEU A 221 -17.04 -30.63 8.90
N PHE A 222 -17.79 -29.88 9.72
CA PHE A 222 -18.93 -30.40 10.46
C PHE A 222 -20.07 -30.85 9.53
N CYS A 223 -20.40 -30.08 8.49
CA CYS A 223 -21.37 -30.47 7.47
C CYS A 223 -20.92 -31.72 6.72
N CYS A 224 -19.66 -31.79 6.28
CA CYS A 224 -19.10 -32.98 5.65
C CYS A 224 -19.18 -34.21 6.57
N TYR A 225 -18.86 -34.05 7.85
CA TYR A 225 -18.97 -35.13 8.83
C TYR A 225 -20.41 -35.61 9.02
N GLN A 226 -21.39 -34.70 9.11
CA GLN A 226 -22.80 -35.08 9.23
C GLN A 226 -23.32 -35.77 7.97
N SER A 227 -22.93 -35.32 6.78
CA SER A 227 -23.30 -35.98 5.52
C SER A 227 -22.68 -37.38 5.41
N ILE A 228 -21.42 -37.57 5.79
CA ILE A 228 -20.77 -38.88 5.82
C ILE A 228 -21.45 -39.79 6.86
N LYS A 229 -21.72 -39.28 8.07
CA LYS A 229 -22.41 -40.04 9.12
C LYS A 229 -23.82 -40.45 8.70
N GLY A 230 -24.56 -39.56 8.04
CA GLY A 230 -25.87 -39.84 7.45
C GLY A 230 -25.81 -40.94 6.40
N TYR A 231 -24.86 -40.86 5.46
CA TYR A 231 -24.67 -41.86 4.41
C TYR A 231 -24.34 -43.25 4.98
N TYR A 232 -23.45 -43.34 5.98
CA TYR A 232 -23.13 -44.61 6.64
C TYR A 232 -24.26 -45.11 7.54
N SER A 233 -25.10 -44.22 8.09
CA SER A 233 -26.29 -44.59 8.83
C SER A 233 -27.35 -45.18 7.89
N GLU A 234 -27.61 -44.55 6.74
CA GLU A 234 -28.55 -45.06 5.73
C GLU A 234 -28.07 -46.38 5.11
N GLN A 235 -26.77 -46.54 4.85
CA GLN A 235 -26.22 -47.84 4.43
C GLN A 235 -26.36 -48.91 5.51
N LYS A 236 -26.17 -48.58 6.80
CA LYS A 236 -26.40 -49.54 7.89
C LYS A 236 -27.88 -49.94 7.98
N THR A 237 -28.80 -49.01 7.78
CA THR A 237 -30.23 -49.32 7.79
C THR A 237 -30.63 -50.18 6.59
N GLN A 238 -30.13 -49.88 5.38
CA GLN A 238 -30.40 -50.68 4.18
C GLN A 238 -29.81 -52.10 4.25
N VAL A 239 -28.60 -52.27 4.80
CA VAL A 239 -28.02 -53.61 5.00
C VAL A 239 -28.77 -54.39 6.08
N SER A 240 -29.36 -53.72 7.08
CA SER A 240 -30.16 -54.40 8.11
C SER A 240 -31.56 -54.80 7.61
N GLU A 241 -32.23 -53.95 6.82
CA GLU A 241 -33.52 -54.28 6.18
C GLU A 241 -33.36 -55.41 5.14
N GLN A 242 -32.28 -55.42 4.35
CA GLN A 242 -32.04 -56.50 3.39
C GLN A 242 -31.70 -57.85 4.04
N VAL A 243 -31.06 -57.87 5.21
CA VAL A 243 -30.79 -59.12 5.95
C VAL A 243 -32.06 -59.63 6.65
N GLU A 244 -32.93 -58.74 7.16
CA GLU A 244 -34.25 -59.16 7.70
C GLU A 244 -35.20 -59.69 6.61
N GLU A 245 -35.24 -59.09 5.41
CA GLU A 245 -36.06 -59.61 4.29
C GLU A 245 -35.52 -60.92 3.70
N GLU A 246 -34.21 -61.16 3.76
CA GLU A 246 -33.60 -62.41 3.28
C GLU A 246 -33.79 -63.56 4.29
N ASP A 247 -33.70 -63.29 5.60
CA ASP A 247 -34.00 -64.28 6.65
C ASP A 247 -35.51 -64.64 6.71
N GLU A 248 -36.43 -63.68 6.49
CA GLU A 248 -37.87 -63.99 6.39
C GLU A 248 -38.23 -64.82 5.15
N ASN A 249 -37.51 -64.63 4.02
CA ASN A 249 -37.72 -65.45 2.82
C ASN A 249 -37.17 -66.87 2.98
N VAL A 250 -36.01 -67.04 3.62
CA VAL A 250 -35.42 -68.36 3.89
C VAL A 250 -36.29 -69.15 4.89
N ASP A 251 -36.83 -68.51 5.93
CA ASP A 251 -37.74 -69.17 6.87
C ASP A 251 -39.08 -69.54 6.23
N ASN A 252 -39.59 -68.72 5.31
CA ASN A 252 -40.79 -69.06 4.53
C ASN A 252 -40.53 -70.22 3.56
N GLU A 253 -39.43 -70.25 2.81
CA GLU A 253 -39.08 -71.39 1.94
C GLU A 253 -38.92 -72.70 2.72
N ILE A 254 -38.33 -72.69 3.91
CA ILE A 254 -38.21 -73.89 4.77
C ILE A 254 -39.59 -74.34 5.29
N LYS A 255 -40.51 -73.41 5.56
CA LYS A 255 -41.88 -73.70 6.01
C LYS A 255 -42.72 -74.34 4.89
N TYR A 256 -42.56 -73.91 3.63
CA TYR A 256 -43.23 -74.52 2.48
C TYR A 256 -42.62 -75.86 2.03
N ALA A 257 -41.29 -76.02 2.15
CA ALA A 257 -40.63 -77.30 1.87
C ALA A 257 -41.04 -78.42 2.85
N LYS A 258 -41.40 -78.08 4.10
CA LYS A 258 -41.93 -79.05 5.08
C LYS A 258 -43.42 -79.37 4.91
N MET A 259 -44.19 -78.62 4.11
CA MET A 259 -45.62 -78.91 3.87
C MET A 259 -45.89 -79.81 2.66
N SER A 260 -44.93 -80.05 1.76
CA SER A 260 -45.20 -80.78 0.51
C SER A 260 -45.12 -82.32 0.58
N ARG A 261 -44.98 -82.94 1.78
CA ARG A 261 -44.86 -84.41 1.91
C ARG A 261 -45.94 -85.11 2.73
N ARG A 262 -47.07 -84.47 3.07
CA ARG A 262 -48.17 -85.16 3.76
C ARG A 262 -49.61 -84.82 3.36
N GLN A 263 -49.83 -84.17 2.22
CA GLN A 263 -51.18 -84.03 1.64
C GLN A 263 -51.14 -84.17 0.11
N ILE A 264 -50.69 -85.32 -0.37
CA ILE A 264 -51.19 -85.93 -1.61
C ILE A 264 -51.54 -87.38 -1.23
N LEU A 265 -52.76 -87.53 -0.74
CA LEU A 265 -53.71 -88.64 -0.92
C LEU A 265 -54.98 -88.29 -0.12
#